data_AF-A0A1Q5TQF6-F1
#
_entry.id   AF-A0A1Q5TQF6-F1
#
_cell.length_a   1.000
_cell.length_b   1.000
_cell.length_c   1.000
_cell.angle_alpha   90.00
_cell.angle_beta   90.00
_cell.angle_gamma   90.00
#
_symmetry.space_group_name_H-M   'P 1'
#
loop_
_entity.id
_entity.type
_entity.pdbx_description
1 polymer ?
#
loop_
_entity_poly.entity_id
_entity_poly.type
_entity_poly.pdbx_seq_one_letter_code
_entity_poly.pdbx_strand_id
1 'polypeptide(L)' 'MSFLSLLGVTLLAGHVSAFRGQLAASAYTSKPNSPGFIYQNIYLTDYTTRSTYAAQLYGGFNGCTTSECSV' A
#
# COMPACT_ATOMS: atom_id res chain seq x y z
N MET A 1 -25.79 -28.05 30.66
CA MET A 1 -25.25 -26.76 30.17
C MET A 1 -23.77 -26.74 30.57
N SER A 2 -22.90 -27.21 29.68
CA SER A 2 -22.04 -26.41 28.79
C SER A 2 -20.91 -25.70 29.55
N PHE A 3 -19.71 -26.28 29.50
CA PHE A 3 -18.45 -25.62 29.84
C PHE A 3 -17.45 -25.64 28.66
N LEU A 4 -17.75 -26.40 27.59
CA LEU A 4 -16.87 -26.53 26.42
C LEU A 4 -17.15 -25.51 25.30
N SER A 5 -18.21 -24.71 25.40
CA SER A 5 -18.57 -23.75 24.33
C SER A 5 -17.83 -22.41 24.40
N LEU A 6 -16.98 -22.17 25.41
CA LEU A 6 -16.32 -20.86 25.62
C LEU A 6 -14.90 -20.75 25.01
N LEU A 7 -14.31 -21.84 24.52
CA LEU A 7 -12.96 -21.82 23.95
C LEU A 7 -12.91 -21.57 22.42
N GLY A 8 -14.06 -21.47 21.75
CA GLY A 8 -14.13 -21.40 20.29
C GLY A 8 -14.02 -19.99 19.67
N VAL A 9 -14.06 -18.92 20.48
CA VAL A 9 -14.19 -17.54 19.94
C VAL A 9 -12.87 -16.78 19.85
N THR A 10 -11.83 -17.21 20.56
CA THR A 10 -10.53 -16.50 20.54
C THR A 10 -9.67 -16.80 19.32
N LEU A 11 -10.02 -17.81 18.52
CA LEU A 11 -9.25 -18.17 17.31
C LEU A 11 -9.66 -17.40 16.05
N LEU A 12 -10.69 -16.53 16.15
CA LEU A 12 -11.14 -15.67 15.05
C LEU A 12 -10.72 -14.21 15.24
N ALA A 13 -9.74 -13.93 16.10
CA ALA A 13 -8.92 -12.73 15.96
C ALA A 13 -7.90 -12.97 14.83
N GLY A 14 -8.41 -13.22 13.62
CA GLY A 14 -7.58 -13.26 12.42
C GLY A 14 -6.83 -11.93 12.37
N HIS A 15 -5.51 -12.01 12.44
CA HIS A 15 -4.65 -10.84 12.44
C HIS A 15 -4.88 -10.04 11.16
N VAL A 16 -5.79 -9.06 11.20
CA VAL A 16 -5.73 -7.92 10.30
C VAL A 16 -4.47 -7.19 10.74
N SER A 17 -3.33 -7.64 10.23
CA SER A 17 -2.10 -6.86 10.29
C SER A 17 -2.37 -5.64 9.43
N ALA A 18 -2.88 -4.58 10.06
CA ALA A 18 -2.98 -3.29 9.41
C ALA A 18 -1.56 -2.92 9.00
N PHE A 19 -1.34 -2.72 7.69
CA PHE A 19 -0.05 -2.30 7.18
C PHE A 19 0.39 -1.04 7.92
N ARG A 20 1.48 -1.15 8.70
CA ARG A 20 2.02 -0.03 9.48
C ARG A 20 3.09 0.65 8.66
N GLY A 21 2.67 1.55 7.78
CA GLY A 21 3.56 2.24 6.89
C GLY A 21 2.90 3.36 6.11
N GLN A 22 3.62 3.85 5.11
CA GLN A 22 3.17 4.90 4.20
C GLN A 22 3.31 4.43 2.76
N LEU A 23 2.28 4.70 1.96
CA LEU A 23 2.34 4.59 0.51
C LEU A 23 2.37 6.00 -0.08
N ALA A 24 3.30 6.24 -0.99
CA ALA A 24 3.40 7.49 -1.74
C ALA A 24 3.55 7.19 -3.23
N ALA A 25 3.11 8.12 -4.07
CA ALA A 25 3.22 8.02 -5.53
C ALA A 25 3.83 9.31 -6.08
N SER A 26 4.68 9.19 -7.10
CA SER A 26 5.17 10.34 -7.86
C SER A 26 4.09 10.92 -8.78
N ALA A 27 4.34 12.10 -9.35
CA ALA A 27 3.68 12.55 -10.56
C ALA A 27 3.69 11.47 -11.67
N TYR A 28 2.68 11.54 -12.53
CA TYR A 28 2.64 10.77 -13.76
C TYR A 28 3.84 11.11 -14.64
N THR A 29 4.57 10.07 -15.03
CA THR A 29 5.68 10.18 -15.96
C THR A 29 5.29 9.53 -17.28
N SER A 30 5.46 10.25 -18.38
CA SER A 30 5.37 9.70 -19.72
C SER A 30 6.76 9.37 -20.26
N LYS A 31 6.90 8.27 -21.00
CA LYS A 31 8.15 7.98 -21.70
C LYS A 31 8.20 8.80 -23.00
N PRO A 32 9.24 9.62 -23.24
CA PRO A 32 9.32 10.51 -24.42
C PRO A 32 9.17 9.77 -25.76
N ASN A 33 9.66 8.52 -25.82
CA ASN A 33 9.70 7.71 -27.03
C ASN A 33 8.62 6.61 -27.07
N SER A 34 7.60 6.69 -26.21
CA SER A 34 6.52 5.70 -26.16
C SER A 34 5.19 6.42 -25.92
N PRO A 35 4.59 7.01 -26.97
CA PRO A 35 3.31 7.68 -26.86
C PRO A 35 2.25 6.71 -26.31
N GLY A 36 1.53 7.16 -25.28
CA GLY A 36 0.56 6.33 -24.53
C GLY A 36 1.14 5.58 -23.34
N PHE A 37 2.47 5.58 -23.14
CA PHE A 37 3.09 4.98 -21.97
C PHE A 37 3.16 5.97 -20.81
N ILE A 38 2.28 5.76 -19.83
CA ILE A 38 2.20 6.55 -18.60
C ILE A 38 2.48 5.62 -17.42
N TYR A 39 3.30 6.05 -16.46
CA TYR A 39 3.54 5.32 -15.23
C TYR A 39 3.72 6.28 -14.04
N GLN A 40 3.59 5.76 -12.83
CA GLN A 40 3.99 6.44 -11.60
C GLN A 40 4.97 5.55 -10.83
N ASN A 41 5.92 6.17 -10.14
CA ASN A 41 6.73 5.44 -9.16
C ASN A 41 5.96 5.40 -7.84
N ILE A 42 5.78 4.20 -7.30
CA ILE A 42 5.13 3.97 -6.01
C ILE A 42 6.21 3.62 -5.00
N TYR A 43 6.14 4.26 -3.84
CA TYR A 43 7.04 4.05 -2.72
C TYR A 43 6.23 3.50 -1.54
N LEU A 44 6.67 2.38 -1.00
CA LEU A 44 6.10 1.76 0.19
C LEU A 44 7.14 1.78 1.30
N THR A 45 6.85 2.53 2.36
CA THR A 45 7.71 2.57 3.56
C THR A 45 7.07 1.73 4.66
N ASP A 46 7.72 0.66 5.08
CA ASP A 46 7.31 -0.15 6.22
C ASP A 46 7.99 0.34 7.50
N TYR A 47 7.20 0.84 8.45
CA TYR A 47 7.71 1.38 9.71
C TYR A 47 8.12 0.31 10.72
N THR A 48 7.74 -0.94 10.49
CA THR A 48 8.13 -2.08 11.32
C THR A 48 9.55 -2.52 10.98
N THR A 49 9.85 -2.71 9.70
CA THR A 49 11.18 -3.13 9.23
C THR A 49 12.10 -1.97 8.90
N ARG A 50 11.60 -0.73 8.86
CA ARG A 50 12.31 0.47 8.36
C ARG A 50 12.76 0.36 6.90
N SER A 51 12.15 -0.56 6.13
CA SER A 51 12.49 -0.76 4.73
C SER A 51 11.63 0.12 3.83
N THR A 52 12.21 0.57 2.73
CA THR A 52 11.50 1.28 1.65
C THR A 52 11.59 0.46 0.37
N TYR A 53 10.44 0.22 -0.25
CA TYR A 53 10.32 -0.47 -1.52
C TYR A 53 9.83 0.50 -2.59
N ALA A 54 10.29 0.33 -3.82
CA ALA A 54 9.88 1.14 -4.96
C ALA A 54 9.48 0.26 -6.15
N ALA A 55 8.42 0.65 -6.85
CA ALA A 55 7.97 -0.03 -8.06
C ALA A 55 7.36 0.95 -9.07
N GLN A 56 7.35 0.57 -10.35
CA GLN A 56 6.64 1.31 -11.39
C GLN A 56 5.23 0.75 -11.53
N LEU A 57 4.23 1.62 -11.39
CA LEU A 57 2.84 1.31 -11.68
C LEU A 57 2.48 1.87 -13.06
N TYR A 58 2.34 1.00 -14.04
CA TYR A 58 1.88 1.37 -15.38
C TYR A 58 0.40 1.77 -15.36
N GLY A 59 0.06 2.84 -16.08
CA GLY A 59 -1.25 3.49 -16.01
C GLY A 59 -1.43 4.40 -14.78
N GLY A 60 -0.76 4.09 -13.67
CA GLY A 60 -0.84 4.84 -12.42
C GLY A 60 -2.21 4.75 -11.75
N PHE A 61 -2.45 5.56 -10.72
CA PHE A 61 -3.75 5.75 -10.11
C PHE A 61 -3.99 7.22 -9.79
N ASN A 62 -5.23 7.67 -9.98
CA ASN A 62 -5.65 9.00 -9.57
C ASN A 62 -6.36 8.88 -8.22
N GLY A 63 -5.59 9.00 -7.14
CA GLY A 63 -6.16 9.32 -5.84
C GLY A 63 -6.39 10.82 -5.84
N CYS A 64 -7.59 11.28 -5.47
CA CYS A 64 -7.85 12.71 -5.27
C CYS A 64 -7.00 13.21 -4.10
N THR A 65 -5.73 13.50 -4.36
CA THR A 65 -4.79 14.12 -3.44
C THR A 65 -4.41 15.47 -4.03
N THR A 66 -4.48 16.52 -3.22
CA THR A 66 -4.22 17.89 -3.65
C THR A 66 -2.74 18.26 -3.59
N SER A 67 -1.86 17.34 -3.16
CA SER A 67 -0.44 17.61 -2.95
C SER A 67 0.39 16.33 -2.91
N GLU A 68 1.55 16.35 -3.57
CA GLU A 68 2.55 15.29 -3.45
C GLU A 68 3.09 15.21 -2.01
N CYS A 69 3.21 14.00 -1.47
CA CYS A 69 3.88 13.78 -0.20
C CYS A 69 5.40 13.80 -0.42
N SER A 70 6.17 14.48 0.44
CA SER A 70 7.64 14.32 0.43
C SER A 70 7.97 12.88 0.88
N VAL A 71 8.56 12.11 -0.02
CA VAL A 71 9.11 10.77 0.27
C VAL A 71 10.51 10.87 0.85
#